data_AF-A0A4Q6VCC4-F1
#
_entry.id   AF-A0A4Q6VCC4-F1
#
_cell.length_a   1.000
_cell.length_b   1.000
_cell.length_c   1.000
_cell.angle_alpha   90.00
_cell.angle_beta   90.00
_cell.angle_gamma   90.00
#
_symmetry.space_group_name_H-M   'P 1'
#
loop_
_entity.id
_entity.type
_entity.pdbx_description
1 polymer ?
#
loop_
_entity_poly.entity_id
_entity_poly.type
_entity_poly.pdbx_seq_one_letter_code
_entity_poly.pdbx_strand_id
1 'polypeptide(L)'
;MMTVRPHPAQTLARLDRLLVAIERNVADQRAAYEAAKAERCRMRRLRAVARCRGFTGLVRRGRPVLGAAFVLCGVLTLLAGSALLALDEPGGPELLGVSAAAWSLAAALSGSR
;
A
#
# COMPACT_ATOMS: atom_id res chain seq x y z
N MET A 1 -72.20 0.73 23.85
CA MET A 1 -70.85 1.10 23.35
C MET A 1 -70.76 0.68 21.89
N MET A 2 -71.12 1.57 20.95
CA MET A 2 -70.96 1.31 19.52
C MET A 2 -69.55 1.76 19.10
N THR A 3 -68.74 0.81 18.67
CA THR A 3 -67.45 1.08 18.03
C THR A 3 -67.72 1.66 16.65
N VAL A 4 -67.65 2.98 16.54
CA VAL A 4 -67.68 3.69 15.25
C VAL A 4 -66.48 3.20 14.45
N ARG A 5 -66.72 2.34 13.46
CA ARG A 5 -65.68 1.89 12.53
C ARG A 5 -65.22 3.11 11.73
N PRO A 6 -63.91 3.42 11.71
CA PRO A 6 -63.41 4.55 10.95
C PRO A 6 -63.70 4.35 9.46
N HIS A 7 -64.09 5.45 8.80
CA HIS A 7 -64.52 5.44 7.41
C HIS A 7 -63.34 4.99 6.51
N PRO A 8 -63.53 4.02 5.60
CA PRO A 8 -62.44 3.35 4.87
C PRO A 8 -61.55 4.31 4.07
N ALA A 9 -62.11 5.42 3.56
CA ALA A 9 -61.36 6.46 2.87
C ALA A 9 -60.34 7.19 3.77
N GLN A 10 -60.65 7.40 5.05
CA GLN A 10 -59.71 8.01 6.00
C GLN A 10 -58.59 7.05 6.40
N THR A 11 -58.90 5.75 6.45
CA THR A 11 -57.91 4.70 6.75
C THR A 11 -56.91 4.55 5.61
N LEU A 12 -57.37 4.59 4.34
CA LEU A 12 -56.51 4.54 3.15
C LEU A 12 -55.59 5.77 3.05
N ALA A 13 -56.15 6.99 3.21
CA ALA A 13 -55.34 8.21 3.20
C ALA A 13 -54.29 8.25 4.32
N ARG A 14 -54.56 7.62 5.47
CA ARG A 14 -53.59 7.48 6.57
C ARG A 14 -52.50 6.47 6.24
N LEU A 15 -52.84 5.35 5.59
CA LEU A 15 -51.88 4.36 5.13
C LEU A 15 -50.95 4.92 4.05
N ASP A 16 -51.47 5.70 3.10
CA ASP A 16 -50.65 6.35 2.07
C ASP A 16 -49.63 7.32 2.69
N ARG A 17 -50.04 8.12 3.68
CA ARG A 17 -49.11 9.01 4.39
C ARG A 17 -48.02 8.24 5.14
N LEU A 18 -48.36 7.09 5.72
CA LEU A 18 -47.38 6.23 6.40
C LEU A 18 -46.43 5.56 5.41
N LEU A 19 -46.92 5.11 4.25
CA LEU A 19 -46.09 4.57 3.18
C LEU A 19 -45.11 5.61 2.65
N VAL A 20 -45.56 6.83 2.36
CA VAL A 20 -44.69 7.93 1.92
C VAL A 20 -43.64 8.28 2.98
N ALA A 21 -44.01 8.26 4.27
CA ALA A 21 -43.05 8.50 5.34
C ALA A 21 -41.99 7.38 5.45
N ILE A 22 -42.40 6.12 5.27
CA ILE A 22 -41.48 4.97 5.25
C ILE A 22 -40.55 5.04 4.05
N GLU A 23 -41.05 5.36 2.86
CA GLU A 23 -40.24 5.52 1.65
C GLU A 23 -39.16 6.59 1.83
N ARG A 24 -39.52 7.73 2.44
CA ARG A 24 -38.56 8.79 2.76
C ARG A 24 -37.50 8.32 3.76
N ASN A 25 -37.91 7.66 4.85
CA ASN A 25 -36.96 7.13 5.82
C ASN A 25 -36.01 6.08 5.22
N VAL A 26 -36.50 5.24 4.30
CA VAL A 26 -35.67 4.27 3.59
C VAL A 26 -34.68 4.98 2.65
N ALA A 27 -35.12 6.04 1.96
CA ALA A 27 -34.24 6.85 1.12
C ALA A 27 -33.14 7.53 1.95
N ASP A 28 -33.48 8.09 3.10
CA ASP A 28 -32.54 8.73 4.03
C ASP A 28 -31.52 7.73 4.59
N GLN A 29 -31.97 6.53 4.98
CA GLN A 29 -31.07 5.47 5.44
C GLN A 29 -30.13 4.97 4.33
N ARG A 30 -30.62 4.86 3.08
CA ARG A 30 -29.77 4.52 1.93
C ARG A 30 -28.71 5.58 1.68
N ALA A 31 -29.07 6.86 1.75
CA ALA A 31 -28.13 7.96 1.61
C ALA A 31 -27.06 7.95 2.71
N ALA A 32 -27.45 7.74 3.97
CA ALA A 32 -26.53 7.62 5.09
C ALA A 32 -25.60 6.40 4.95
N TYR A 33 -26.11 5.27 4.45
CA TYR A 33 -25.31 4.08 4.21
C TYR A 33 -24.26 4.30 3.11
N GLU A 34 -24.63 4.90 1.98
CA GLU A 34 -23.68 5.21 0.90
C GLU A 34 -22.63 6.23 1.34
N ALA A 35 -23.00 7.23 2.14
CA ALA A 35 -22.05 8.16 2.75
C ALA A 35 -21.04 7.44 3.67
N ALA A 36 -21.53 6.57 4.56
CA ALA A 36 -20.68 5.77 5.44
C ALA A 36 -19.76 4.81 4.66
N LYS A 37 -20.24 4.25 3.55
CA LYS A 37 -19.46 3.40 2.65
C LYS A 37 -18.36 4.20 1.94
N ALA A 38 -18.67 5.42 1.48
CA ALA A 38 -17.69 6.33 0.90
C ALA A 38 -16.58 6.69 1.92
N GLU A 39 -16.96 6.98 3.16
CA GLU A 39 -16.02 7.26 4.26
C GLU A 39 -15.10 6.05 4.54
N ARG A 40 -15.67 4.83 4.60
CA ARG A 40 -14.90 3.58 4.76
C ARG A 40 -13.92 3.34 3.61
N CYS A 41 -14.35 3.57 2.37
CA CYS A 41 -13.48 3.48 1.20
C CYS A 41 -12.34 4.51 1.26
N ARG A 42 -12.64 5.74 1.67
CA ARG A 42 -11.64 6.81 1.87
C ARG A 42 -10.63 6.43 2.94
N MET A 43 -11.07 5.92 4.09
CA MET A 43 -10.16 5.45 5.16
C MET A 43 -9.30 4.27 4.71
N ARG A 44 -9.84 3.32 3.94
CA ARG A 44 -9.05 2.21 3.37
C ARG A 44 -7.96 2.72 2.44
N ARG A 45 -8.28 3.68 1.56
CA ARG A 45 -7.29 4.32 0.68
C ARG A 45 -6.22 5.06 1.48
N LEU A 46 -6.60 5.82 2.51
CA LEU A 46 -5.63 6.53 3.36
C LEU A 46 -4.71 5.55 4.10
N ARG A 47 -5.23 4.43 4.62
CA ARG A 47 -4.41 3.38 5.24
C ARG A 47 -3.47 2.70 4.25
N ALA A 48 -3.93 2.45 3.02
CA ALA A 48 -3.08 1.89 1.97
C ALA A 48 -1.94 2.86 1.60
N VAL A 49 -2.25 4.15 1.43
CA VAL A 49 -1.25 5.19 1.16
C VAL A 49 -0.28 5.33 2.33
N ALA A 50 -0.76 5.28 3.58
CA ALA A 50 0.09 5.31 4.77
C ALA A 50 1.03 4.10 4.85
N ARG A 51 0.54 2.89 4.53
CA ARG A 51 1.38 1.68 4.44
C ARG A 51 2.43 1.82 3.35
N CYS A 52 2.07 2.28 2.15
CA CYS A 52 3.03 2.50 1.07
C CYS A 52 4.07 3.56 1.42
N ARG A 53 3.69 4.64 2.12
CA ARG A 53 4.62 5.64 2.65
C ARG A 53 5.55 5.07 3.72
N GLY A 54 5.05 4.17 4.58
CA GLY A 54 5.86 3.46 5.56
C GLY A 54 6.93 2.57 4.91
N PHE A 55 6.56 1.78 3.91
CA PHE A 55 7.50 0.94 3.16
C PHE A 55 8.53 1.75 2.37
N THR A 56 8.10 2.80 1.68
CA THR A 56 9.03 3.67 0.94
C THR A 56 9.98 4.44 1.87
N GLY A 57 9.52 4.84 3.05
CA GLY A 57 10.36 5.45 4.09
C GLY A 57 11.40 4.48 4.66
N LEU A 58 11.03 3.20 4.89
CA LEU A 58 11.95 2.16 5.34
C LEU A 58 12.99 1.82 4.27
N VAL A 59 12.56 1.67 3.01
CA VAL A 59 13.45 1.40 1.87
C VAL A 59 14.41 2.58 1.65
N ARG A 60 13.97 3.83 1.79
CA ARG A 60 14.86 5.00 1.73
C ARG A 60 15.91 5.00 2.84
N ARG A 61 15.57 4.59 4.06
CA ARG A 61 16.53 4.51 5.18
C ARG A 61 17.51 3.33 5.06
N GLY A 62 17.08 2.21 4.48
CA GLY A 62 17.92 1.01 4.29
C GLY A 62 18.82 1.05 3.05
N ARG A 63 18.48 1.84 2.03
CA ARG A 63 19.29 2.01 0.81
C ARG A 63 20.76 2.39 1.02
N PRO A 64 21.12 3.36 1.89
CA PRO A 64 22.54 3.69 2.11
C PRO A 64 23.32 2.53 2.74
N VAL A 65 22.68 1.75 3.62
CA VAL A 65 23.29 0.58 4.26
C VAL A 65 23.55 -0.54 3.24
N LEU A 66 22.57 -0.80 2.36
CA LEU A 66 22.72 -1.75 1.26
C LEU A 66 23.81 -1.32 0.28
N GLY A 67 23.87 -0.04 -0.08
CA GLY A 67 24.93 0.51 -0.93
C GLY A 67 26.32 0.32 -0.32
N ALA A 68 26.49 0.63 0.97
CA ALA A 68 27.75 0.42 1.69
C ALA A 68 28.16 -1.06 1.74
N ALA A 69 27.20 -1.98 1.93
CA ALA A 69 27.47 -3.41 1.92
C ALA A 69 27.96 -3.92 0.55
N PHE A 70 27.38 -3.42 -0.56
CA PHE A 70 27.85 -3.77 -1.91
C PHE A 70 29.23 -3.20 -2.22
N VAL A 71 29.54 -1.97 -1.77
CA VAL A 71 30.90 -1.41 -1.91
C VAL A 71 31.92 -2.24 -1.13
N LEU A 72 31.62 -2.61 0.12
CA LEU A 72 32.49 -3.46 0.93
C LEU A 72 32.72 -4.84 0.28
N CYS A 73 31.66 -5.46 -0.23
CA CYS A 73 31.76 -6.73 -0.96
C CYS A 73 32.61 -6.58 -2.24
N GLY A 74 32.42 -5.51 -3.00
CA GLY A 74 33.19 -5.21 -4.20
C GLY A 74 34.68 -4.99 -3.90
N VAL A 75 35.02 -4.30 -2.81
CA VAL A 75 36.42 -4.11 -2.37
C VAL A 75 37.05 -5.43 -1.96
N LEU A 76 36.35 -6.25 -1.16
CA LEU A 76 36.88 -7.54 -0.70
C LEU A 76 37.11 -8.52 -1.85
N THR A 77 36.17 -8.61 -2.79
CA THR A 77 36.29 -9.48 -3.96
C THR A 77 37.35 -8.99 -4.94
N LEU A 78 37.54 -7.67 -5.08
CA LEU A 78 38.64 -7.09 -5.86
C LEU A 78 40.00 -7.43 -5.24
N LEU A 79 40.15 -7.27 -3.92
CA LEU A 79 41.39 -7.61 -3.21
C LEU A 79 41.69 -9.10 -3.31
N ALA A 80 40.71 -9.98 -3.04
CA ALA A 80 40.87 -11.42 -3.16
C ALA A 80 41.18 -11.86 -4.60
N GLY A 81 40.46 -11.33 -5.58
CA GLY A 81 40.69 -11.61 -7.00
C GLY A 81 42.07 -11.15 -7.48
N SER A 82 42.51 -9.97 -7.05
CA SER A 82 43.84 -9.45 -7.37
C SER A 82 44.98 -10.25 -6.73
N ALA A 83 44.78 -10.73 -5.50
CA ALA A 83 45.75 -11.59 -4.82
C ALA A 83 45.86 -12.97 -5.50
N LEU A 84 44.73 -13.57 -5.90
CA LEU A 84 44.71 -14.83 -6.64
C LEU A 84 45.35 -14.70 -8.03
N LEU A 85 45.12 -13.58 -8.73
CA LEU A 85 45.81 -13.26 -9.98
C LEU A 85 47.32 -13.08 -9.80
N ALA A 86 47.76 -12.48 -8.69
CA ALA A 86 49.18 -12.34 -8.38
C ALA A 86 49.86 -13.68 -8.03
N LEU A 87 49.07 -14.67 -7.58
CA LEU A 87 49.51 -16.03 -7.25
C LEU A 87 49.29 -17.03 -8.40
N ASP A 88 48.77 -16.57 -9.54
CA ASP A 88 48.42 -17.38 -10.72
C ASP A 88 47.44 -18.54 -10.42
N GLU A 89 46.60 -18.36 -9.39
CA GLU A 89 45.62 -19.34 -8.94
C GLU A 89 44.29 -19.22 -9.73
N PRO A 90 43.65 -20.34 -10.10
CA PRO A 90 42.36 -20.32 -10.76
C PRO A 90 41.28 -19.67 -9.88
N GLY A 91 40.49 -18.77 -10.47
CA GLY A 91 39.38 -18.07 -9.79
C GLY A 91 39.55 -16.56 -9.63
N GLY A 92 40.77 -16.03 -9.83
CA GLY A 92 41.03 -14.58 -9.91
C GLY A 92 40.10 -13.80 -10.85
N PRO A 93 39.91 -14.21 -12.13
CA PRO A 93 39.04 -13.48 -13.07
C PRO A 93 37.55 -13.55 -12.71
N GLU A 94 37.08 -14.64 -12.10
CA GLU A 94 35.68 -14.77 -11.67
C GLU A 94 35.36 -13.79 -10.53
N LEU A 95 36.27 -13.66 -9.56
CA LEU A 95 36.13 -12.71 -8.45
C LEU A 95 36.21 -11.25 -8.90
N LEU A 96 37.00 -10.95 -9.93
CA LEU A 96 36.97 -9.63 -10.57
C LEU A 96 35.62 -9.35 -11.24
N GLY A 97 34.99 -10.34 -11.87
CA GLY A 97 33.63 -10.23 -12.40
C GLY A 97 32.59 -9.95 -11.32
N VAL A 98 32.67 -10.64 -10.17
CA VAL A 98 31.81 -10.39 -9.00
C VAL A 98 32.04 -8.98 -8.45
N SER A 99 33.29 -8.52 -8.41
CA SER A 99 33.61 -7.16 -7.97
C SER A 99 32.96 -6.12 -8.90
N ALA A 100 33.11 -6.24 -10.21
CA ALA A 100 32.54 -5.31 -11.19
C ALA A 100 31.00 -5.27 -11.10
N ALA A 101 30.37 -6.42 -10.90
CA ALA A 101 28.92 -6.51 -10.67
C ALA A 101 28.52 -5.79 -9.36
N ALA A 102 29.25 -6.01 -8.27
CA ALA A 102 29.00 -5.35 -6.98
C ALA A 102 29.16 -3.81 -7.08
N TRP A 103 30.17 -3.33 -7.80
CA TRP A 103 30.37 -1.89 -8.06
C TRP A 103 29.25 -1.29 -8.92
N SER A 104 28.79 -2.00 -9.95
CA SER A 104 27.65 -1.57 -10.78
C SER A 104 26.35 -1.47 -9.98
N LEU A 105 26.08 -2.46 -9.12
CA LEU A 105 24.94 -2.45 -8.19
C LEU A 105 25.04 -1.32 -7.15
N ALA A 106 26.23 -1.09 -6.60
CA ALA A 106 26.48 0.03 -5.68
C ALA A 106 26.27 1.40 -6.36
N ALA A 107 26.74 1.56 -7.60
CA ALA A 107 26.56 2.79 -8.38
C ALA A 107 25.07 3.05 -8.70
N ALA A 108 24.32 2.01 -9.08
CA ALA A 108 22.87 2.11 -9.32
C ALA A 108 22.08 2.51 -8.06
N LEU A 109 22.56 2.11 -6.88
CA LEU A 109 21.96 2.52 -5.60
C LEU A 109 22.33 3.96 -5.21
N SER A 110 23.52 4.43 -5.60
CA SER A 110 24.03 5.78 -5.31
C SER A 110 23.43 6.86 -6.22
N GLY A 111 23.24 6.58 -7.52
CA GLY A 111 22.78 7.54 -8.53
C GLY A 111 21.29 7.93 -8.50
N SER A 112 20.55 7.56 -7.45
CA SER A 112 19.11 7.82 -7.31
C SER A 112 18.77 8.99 -6.36
N ARG A 113 19.76 9.86 -6.09
CA ARG A 113 19.61 11.08 -5.28
C ARG A 113 18.96 12.20 -6.06
#